data_AF-A0A401INM7-F1
#
_entry.id   AF-A0A401INM7-F1
#
_cell.length_a   1.000
_cell.length_b   1.000
_cell.length_c   1.000
_cell.angle_alpha   90.00
_cell.angle_beta   90.00
_cell.angle_gamma   90.00
#
_symmetry.space_group_name_H-M   'P 1'
#
loop_
_entity.id
_entity.type
_entity.pdbx_description
1 polymer ?
#
loop_
_entity_poly.entity_id
_entity_poly.type
_entity_poly.pdbx_seq_one_letter_code
_entity_poly.pdbx_strand_id
1 'polypeptide(L)' 'MISIYYTWRPTSPDPGDDLVIDCGMNGNAIIITSNIRDFKRAKKALGLQVMTPTELGIKLVNNKEE' A
#
# COMPACT_ATOMS: atom_id res chain seq x y z
N MET A 1 12.27 -18.66 23.78
CA MET A 1 11.69 -18.68 22.42
C MET A 1 12.18 -17.42 21.72
N ILE A 2 12.79 -17.51 20.54
CA ILE A 2 13.28 -16.33 19.80
C ILE A 2 12.26 -16.00 18.72
N SER A 3 11.77 -14.76 18.72
CA SER A 3 10.90 -14.23 17.66
C SER A 3 11.75 -13.86 16.45
N ILE A 4 11.39 -14.38 15.28
CA ILE A 4 12.07 -14.09 14.02
C ILE A 4 11.21 -13.11 13.24
N TYR A 5 11.78 -11.96 12.90
CA TYR A 5 11.13 -10.93 12.08
C TYR A 5 11.73 -10.98 10.68
N TYR A 6 10.87 -10.91 9.65
CA TYR A 6 11.28 -10.88 8.26
C TYR A 6 10.68 -9.66 7.59
N THR A 7 11.51 -8.92 6.86
CA THR A 7 11.10 -7.83 5.98
C THR A 7 11.02 -8.37 4.55
N TRP A 8 10.08 -7.86 3.76
CA TRP A 8 10.04 -8.18 2.34
C TRP A 8 11.27 -7.61 1.63
N ARG A 9 11.65 -8.19 0.48
CA ARG A 9 12.70 -7.61 -0.36
C ARG A 9 12.25 -6.20 -0.79
N PRO A 10 13.15 -5.20 -0.83
CA PRO A 10 12.79 -3.82 -1.20
C PRO A 10 12.00 -3.81 -2.49
N THR A 11 10.77 -3.31 -2.42
CA THR A 11 9.87 -3.25 -3.59
C THR A 11 9.71 -1.83 -4.11
N SER A 12 10.03 -0.81 -3.31
CA SER A 12 10.13 0.58 -3.77
C SER A 12 11.58 0.97 -4.10
N PRO A 13 11.82 1.92 -5.04
CA PRO A 13 13.13 2.55 -5.21
C PRO A 13 13.57 3.36 -3.97
N ASP A 14 12.61 3.87 -3.19
CA ASP A 14 12.88 4.63 -1.97
C ASP A 14 12.82 3.70 -0.73
N PRO A 15 13.91 3.56 0.04
CA PRO A 15 13.93 2.78 1.28
C PRO A 15 12.88 3.21 2.32
N GLY A 16 12.42 4.47 2.28
CA GLY A 16 11.39 4.97 3.19
C GLY A 16 10.01 4.37 2.94
N ASP A 17 9.71 3.98 1.70
CA ASP A 17 8.40 3.46 1.30
C ASP A 17 8.18 2.01 1.73
N ASP A 18 9.25 1.24 1.95
CA ASP A 18 9.15 -0.17 2.33
C ASP A 18 8.44 -0.33 3.68
N LEU A 19 8.62 0.60 4.62
CA LEU A 19 7.88 0.61 5.90
C LEU A 19 6.37 0.83 5.70
N VAL A 20 5.99 1.64 4.73
CA VAL A 20 4.60 1.94 4.39
C VAL A 20 3.95 0.72 3.72
N ILE A 21 4.69 0.04 2.84
CA ILE A 21 4.29 -1.22 2.20
C ILE A 21 4.08 -2.30 3.26
N ASP A 22 5.04 -2.50 4.16
CA ASP A 22 4.96 -3.49 5.24
C ASP A 22 3.77 -3.22 6.15
N CYS A 23 3.53 -1.97 6.53
CA CYS A 23 2.38 -1.58 7.33
C CYS A 23 1.06 -1.89 6.62
N GLY A 24 0.95 -1.51 5.34
CA GLY A 24 -0.24 -1.77 4.52
C GLY A 24 -0.54 -3.27 4.37
N MET A 25 0.50 -4.07 4.11
CA MET A 25 0.38 -5.52 3.97
C MET A 25 -0.02 -6.19 5.29
N ASN A 26 0.65 -5.86 6.40
CA ASN A 26 0.36 -6.45 7.71
C ASN A 26 -0.99 -6.01 8.26
N GLY A 27 -1.43 -4.79 7.95
CA GLY A 27 -2.72 -4.23 8.36
C GLY A 27 -3.89 -4.58 7.43
N ASN A 28 -3.65 -5.31 6.33
CA ASN A 28 -4.62 -5.52 5.25
C ASN A 28 -5.31 -4.20 4.82
N ALA A 29 -4.51 -3.15 4.70
CA ALA A 29 -4.96 -1.78 4.49
C ALA A 29 -4.67 -1.30 3.06
N ILE A 30 -5.48 -0.35 2.61
CA ILE A 30 -5.30 0.34 1.33
C ILE A 30 -4.37 1.52 1.55
N ILE A 31 -3.35 1.65 0.70
CA ILE A 31 -2.46 2.80 0.72
C ILE A 31 -3.03 3.89 -0.18
N ILE A 32 -3.23 5.09 0.38
CA ILE A 32 -3.70 6.25 -0.36
C ILE A 32 -2.52 7.20 -0.56
N THR A 33 -2.09 7.41 -1.80
CA THR A 33 -0.94 8.26 -2.12
C THR A 33 -1.05 8.89 -3.50
N SER A 34 -0.52 10.09 -3.66
CA SER A 34 -0.36 10.74 -4.97
C SER A 34 0.84 10.19 -5.75
N ASN A 35 1.80 9.54 -5.07
CA ASN A 35 3.01 9.00 -5.69
C ASN A 35 2.86 7.51 -6.04
N ILE A 36 1.93 7.20 -6.95
CA ILE A 36 1.60 5.81 -7.31
C ILE A 36 2.82 5.08 -7.92
N ARG A 37 3.72 5.82 -8.58
CA ARG A 37 4.83 5.24 -9.34
C ARG A 37 5.72 4.35 -8.48
N ASP A 38 5.99 4.77 -7.26
CA ASP A 38 6.98 4.12 -6.40
C ASP A 38 6.39 2.83 -5.78
N PHE A 39 5.07 2.77 -5.61
CA PHE A 39 4.34 1.58 -5.14
C PHE A 39 3.90 0.63 -6.27
N LYS A 40 4.19 0.90 -7.55
CA LYS A 40 3.77 0.02 -8.67
C LYS A 40 4.32 -1.39 -8.55
N ARG A 41 5.59 -1.52 -8.11
CA ARG A 41 6.24 -2.81 -7.91
C ARG A 41 5.60 -3.56 -6.74
N ALA A 42 5.36 -2.91 -5.62
CA ALA A 42 4.66 -3.49 -4.47
C ALA A 42 3.24 -3.95 -4.83
N LYS A 43 2.48 -3.12 -5.56
CA LYS A 43 1.15 -3.48 -6.07
C LYS A 43 1.17 -4.74 -6.94
N LYS A 44 2.16 -4.88 -7.83
CA LYS A 44 2.29 -6.03 -8.72
C LYS A 44 2.84 -7.29 -8.03
N ALA A 45 3.81 -7.13 -7.14
CA ALA A 45 4.52 -8.25 -6.52
C ALA A 45 3.81 -8.80 -5.27
N LEU A 46 3.16 -7.93 -4.49
CA LEU A 46 2.54 -8.27 -3.20
C LEU A 46 1.02 -8.18 -3.24
N GLY A 47 0.42 -7.68 -4.32
CA GLY A 47 -1.03 -7.47 -4.40
C GLY A 47 -1.53 -6.28 -3.56
N LEU A 48 -0.62 -5.40 -3.13
CA LEU A 48 -0.93 -4.24 -2.32
C LEU A 48 -1.94 -3.32 -3.01
N GLN A 49 -3.03 -2.99 -2.32
CA GLN A 49 -4.04 -2.07 -2.83
C GLN A 49 -3.54 -0.62 -2.64
N VAL A 50 -3.39 0.07 -3.76
CA VAL A 50 -2.94 1.47 -3.80
C VAL A 50 -3.89 2.27 -4.67
N MET A 51 -4.37 3.41 -4.14
CA MET A 51 -5.23 4.36 -4.83
C MET A 51 -4.80 5.82 -4.57
N THR A 52 -5.25 6.73 -5.42
CA THR A 52 -5.07 8.17 -5.23
C THR A 52 -6.10 8.75 -4.28
N PRO A 53 -5.82 9.90 -3.64
CA PRO A 53 -6.83 10.63 -2.88
C PRO A 53 -8.08 10.96 -3.69
N THR A 54 -7.94 11.25 -4.98
CA THR A 54 -9.06 11.51 -5.90
C THR A 54 -9.93 10.28 -6.11
N GLU A 55 -9.32 9.11 -6.34
CA GLU A 55 -10.03 7.84 -6.47
C GLU A 55 -10.77 7.48 -5.18
N LEU A 56 -10.16 7.74 -4.01
CA LEU A 56 -10.85 7.56 -2.73
C LEU A 56 -12.08 8.45 -2.62
N GLY A 57 -11.96 9.73 -2.99
CA GLY A 57 -13.09 10.67 -2.97
C GLY A 57 -14.26 10.19 -3.83
N ILE A 58 -13.97 9.75 -5.06
CA ILE A 58 -14.97 9.18 -5.97
C ILE A 58 -15.60 7.92 -5.36
N LYS A 59 -14.77 7.02 -4.81
CA LYS A 59 -15.24 5.78 -4.19
C LYS A 59 -16.18 6.05 -3.01
N LEU A 60 -15.86 7.02 -2.16
CA LEU A 60 -16.67 7.38 -1.01
C LEU A 60 -17.98 8.07 -1.39
N VAL A 61 -18.01 8.82 -2.49
CA VAL A 61 -19.26 9.40 -3.03
C VAL A 61 -20.15 8.29 -3.57
N ASN A 62 -19.60 7.37 -4.36
CA ASN A 62 -20.37 6.27 -4.95
C ASN A 62 -20.87 5.26 -3.90
N ASN A 63 -20.13 5.07 -2.79
CA ASN A 63 -20.55 4.20 -1.69
C ASN A 63 -21.66 4.77 -0.80
N LYS A 64 -22.11 6.01 -1.02
CA LYS A 64 -23.24 6.59 -0.27
C LYS A 64 -24.59 6.25 -0.89
N GLU A 65 -24.61 5.57 -2.04
CA GLU A 65 -25.84 5.19 -2.74
C GLU A 65 -26.32 3.76 -2.44
N GLU A 66 -25.65 3.03 -1.53
CA GLU A 66 -26.12 1.79 -0.89
C GLU A 66 -26.50 2.04 0.58
#